data_AF-A0A520ZL02-F1
#
_entry.id   AF-A0A520ZL02-F1
#
_cell.length_a   1.000
_cell.length_b   1.000
_cell.length_c   1.000
_cell.angle_alpha   90.00
_cell.angle_beta   90.00
_cell.angle_gamma   90.00
#
_symmetry.space_group_name_H-M   'P 1'
#
loop_
_entity.id
_entity.type
_entity.pdbx_description
1 polymer ?
#
loop_
_entity_poly.entity_id
_entity_poly.type
_entity_poly.pdbx_seq_one_letter_code
_entity_poly.pdbx_strand_id
1 'polypeptide(L)' 'MTLRVYLSGEIHTDWREQIIEGAADLDVTFYSPVTDHDASDDCGVA' A
#
# COMPACT_ATOMS: atom_id res chain seq x y z
N MET A 1 -12.89 14.92 7.13
CA MET A 1 -11.97 14.34 8.13
C MET A 1 -11.44 13.11 7.44
N THR A 2 -10.21 13.13 6.96
CA THR A 2 -9.71 12.08 6.08
C THR A 2 -9.44 10.79 6.85
N LEU A 3 -10.09 9.70 6.45
CA LEU A 3 -9.89 8.38 7.03
C LEU A 3 -8.54 7.83 6.56
N ARG A 4 -7.76 7.26 7.48
CA ARG A 4 -6.45 6.65 7.17
C ARG A 4 -6.57 5.15 7.30
N VAL A 5 -6.27 4.43 6.22
CA VAL A 5 -6.42 2.96 6.14
C VAL A 5 -5.11 2.33 5.72
N TYR A 6 -4.69 1.28 6.43
CA TYR A 6 -3.50 0.49 6.09
C TYR A 6 -3.91 -0.86 5.51
N LEU A 7 -3.56 -1.12 4.26
CA LEU A 7 -3.87 -2.34 3.51
C LEU A 7 -2.80 -3.41 3.74
N SER A 8 -2.88 -4.07 4.90
CA SER A 8 -2.05 -5.24 5.21
C SER A 8 -2.49 -6.46 4.39
N GLY A 9 -1.58 -7.42 4.15
CA GLY A 9 -1.93 -8.71 3.53
C GLY A 9 -0.98 -9.16 2.43
N GLU A 10 -1.42 -10.14 1.66
CA GLU A 10 -0.64 -10.77 0.58
C GLU A 10 -0.31 -9.79 -0.56
N ILE A 11 0.77 -10.08 -1.30
CA ILE A 11 1.33 -9.20 -2.34
C ILE A 11 1.34 -9.85 -3.74
N HIS A 12 0.65 -10.98 -3.91
CA HIS A 12 0.70 -11.77 -5.14
C HIS A 12 -0.52 -11.54 -6.05
N THR A 13 -1.47 -10.71 -5.61
CA THR A 13 -2.66 -10.28 -6.37
C THR A 13 -2.81 -8.75 -6.32
N ASP A 14 -3.66 -8.22 -7.20
CA ASP A 14 -3.92 -6.78 -7.44
C ASP A 14 -5.04 -6.20 -6.56
N TRP A 15 -5.38 -6.86 -5.45
CA TRP A 15 -6.53 -6.51 -4.63
C TRP A 15 -6.43 -5.09 -4.01
N ARG A 16 -5.21 -4.59 -3.77
CA ARG A 16 -5.00 -3.25 -3.20
C ARG A 16 -5.37 -2.18 -4.21
N GLU A 17 -4.94 -2.37 -5.45
CA GLU A 17 -5.24 -1.49 -6.58
C GLU A 17 -6.75 -1.41 -6.78
N GLN A 18 -7.45 -2.55 -6.77
CA GLN A 18 -8.91 -2.59 -6.91
C GLN A 18 -9.64 -1.81 -5.81
N ILE A 19 -9.17 -1.88 -4.55
CA ILE A 19 -9.76 -1.11 -3.44
C ILE A 19 -9.49 0.40 -3.60
N ILE A 20 -8.26 0.77 -3.97
CA ILE A 20 -7.87 2.17 -4.15
C ILE A 20 -8.68 2.80 -5.28
N GLU A 21 -8.80 2.12 -6.43
CA GLU A 21 -9.60 2.59 -7.57
C GLU A 21 -11.09 2.67 -7.21
N GLY A 22 -11.64 1.65 -6.55
CA GLY A 22 -13.04 1.63 -6.14
C GLY A 22 -13.41 2.67 -5.06
N ALA A 23 -12.42 3.23 -4.37
CA ALA A 23 -12.59 4.23 -3.32
C ALA A 23 -12.20 5.66 -3.76
N ALA A 24 -11.95 5.90 -5.05
CA ALA A 24 -11.45 7.18 -5.57
C ALA A 24 -12.31 8.40 -5.19
N ASP A 25 -13.62 8.21 -5.00
CA ASP A 25 -14.57 9.28 -4.64
C ASP A 25 -14.74 9.48 -3.11
N LEU A 26 -13.94 8.81 -2.28
CA LEU A 26 -14.02 8.88 -0.82
C LEU A 26 -12.88 9.71 -0.21
N ASP A 27 -13.14 10.41 0.91
CA ASP A 27 -12.12 11.13 1.72
C ASP A 27 -11.27 10.13 2.54
N VAL A 28 -10.50 9.28 1.85
CA VAL A 28 -9.67 8.22 2.41
C VAL A 28 -8.24 8.31 1.88
N THR A 29 -7.26 8.10 2.75
CA THR A 29 -5.85 7.92 2.39
C THR A 29 -5.43 6.49 2.72
N PHE A 30 -4.90 5.78 1.72
CA PHE A 30 -4.42 4.41 1.85
C PHE A 30 -2.89 4.36 2.07
N TYR A 31 -2.46 3.36 2.83
CA TYR A 31 -1.06 3.02 3.09
C TYR A 31 -0.88 1.51 2.89
N SER A 32 0.32 1.05 2.52
CA SER A 32 0.63 -0.37 2.32
C SER A 32 2.07 -0.68 2.77
N PRO A 33 2.40 -1.96 3.06
CA PRO A 33 3.78 -2.36 3.27
C PRO A 33 4.61 -2.16 1.99
N VAL A 34 5.91 -1.96 2.17
CA VAL A 34 6.87 -1.99 1.05
C VAL A 34 6.84 -3.37 0.43
N THR A 35 6.46 -3.44 -0.84
CA THR A 35 6.43 -4.67 -1.64
C THR A 35 7.65 -4.81 -2.56
N ASP A 36 8.46 -3.75 -2.62
CA ASP A 36 9.72 -3.72 -3.35
C ASP A 36 10.81 -4.40 -2.52
N HIS A 37 11.24 -5.57 -3.00
CA HIS A 37 12.25 -6.39 -2.35
C HIS A 37 13.62 -5.69 -2.34
N ASP A 38 13.96 -4.99 -3.42
CA ASP A 38 15.25 -4.31 -3.56
C ASP A 38 15.35 -3.13 -2.57
N ALA A 39 14.25 -2.43 -2.32
CA ALA A 39 14.18 -1.38 -1.31
C ALA A 39 14.37 -1.89 0.14
N SER A 40 14.09 -3.18 0.39
CA SER A 40 14.41 -3.85 1.67
C SER A 40 15.87 -4.29 1.73
N ASP A 41 16.46 -4.72 0.60
CA ASP A 41 17.85 -5.20 0.54
C ASP A 41 18.85 -4.04 0.69
N ASP A 42 18.50 -2.84 0.24
CA ASP A 42 19.31 -1.63 0.38
C ASP A 42 19.20 -0.94 1.77
N CYS A 43 18.45 -1.52 2.71
CA CYS A 43 18.43 -1.04 4.09
C CYS A 43 19.75 -1.38 4.83
N GLY A 44 20.67 -0.43 4.87
CA GLY A 44 21.91 -0.51 5.67
C GLY A 44 23.21 -0.60 4.87
N VAL A 45 23.17 -0.35 3.57
CA VAL A 45 24.39 -0.20 2.75
C VAL A 45 25.09 1.12 3.09
N ALA A 46 26.41 1.03 3.34
CA ALA A 46 27.29 2.12 3.78
C ALA A 46 28.01 2.82 2.62
#